data_AF-A0A813MFG5-F1
#
_entry.id   AF-A0A813MFG5-F1
#
_cell.length_a   1.000
_cell.length_b   1.000
_cell.length_c   1.000
_cell.angle_alpha   90.00
_cell.angle_beta   90.00
_cell.angle_gamma   90.00
#
_symmetry.space_group_name_H-M   'P 1'
#
loop_
_entity.id
_entity.type
_entity.pdbx_description
1 polymer ?
#
loop_
_entity_poly.entity_id
_entity_poly.type
_entity_poly.pdbx_seq_one_letter_code
_entity_poly.pdbx_strand_id
1 'polypeptide(L)'
;MAACLDEKFESLESILAEHLPADVLAKVNLSLRGPGSIDLELPAKAKETAKKNNFDLQGYEIKVGQKEQSRPSRLVRIGAIQNAIQKPTTASVQEQRDAIHERIDQMLAVAHECQVNVVCMQEAWNKMAACLDEKFESLESILAEHLPADVLAKVNLSLRGPGSIDLELPAKAKETAKKNNFDLQGYEIKVGQKEQSRPSRLVRIGAIQNAIQKPTTASVQEQRDAIHERIDQMLAVAHECQVNVVCMQEAWSEY
;
A
#
# COMPACT_ATOMS: atom_id res chain seq x y z
N MET A 1 14.04 -27.74 -24.70
CA MET A 1 12.67 -27.53 -25.20
C MET A 1 11.83 -27.05 -24.04
N ALA A 2 11.69 -25.73 -23.88
CA ALA A 2 10.74 -25.17 -22.92
C ALA A 2 9.36 -25.26 -23.58
N ALA A 3 8.50 -26.14 -23.07
CA ALA A 3 7.11 -26.15 -23.46
C ALA A 3 6.51 -24.81 -23.00
N CYS A 4 5.99 -24.03 -23.96
CA CYS A 4 5.14 -22.89 -23.65
C CYS A 4 3.93 -23.42 -22.88
N LEU A 5 3.83 -23.08 -21.60
CA LEU A 5 2.64 -23.33 -20.79
C LEU A 5 1.55 -22.34 -21.24
N ASP A 6 0.88 -22.66 -22.35
CA ASP A 6 -0.33 -21.98 -22.83
C ASP A 6 -1.60 -22.59 -22.19
N GLU A 7 -1.53 -23.03 -20.93
CA GLU A 7 -2.72 -23.32 -20.13
C GLU A 7 -3.04 -22.09 -19.28
N LYS A 8 -4.26 -21.57 -19.44
CA LYS A 8 -4.76 -20.46 -18.61
C LYS A 8 -4.83 -20.93 -17.16
N PHE A 9 -3.87 -20.51 -16.36
CA PHE A 9 -3.87 -20.66 -14.92
C PHE A 9 -4.99 -19.78 -14.32
N GLU A 10 -6.07 -20.37 -13.81
CA GLU A 10 -7.14 -19.62 -13.13
C GLU A 10 -6.78 -19.28 -11.68
N SER A 11 -6.36 -20.26 -10.88
CA SER A 11 -5.88 -20.06 -9.51
C SER A 11 -4.98 -21.22 -9.07
N LEU A 12 -4.13 -21.00 -8.07
CA LEU A 12 -3.30 -22.07 -7.49
C LEU A 12 -4.18 -23.08 -6.74
N GLU A 13 -5.20 -22.58 -6.06
CA GLU A 13 -6.15 -23.34 -5.26
C GLU A 13 -6.95 -24.36 -6.08
N SER A 14 -7.44 -23.98 -7.26
CA SER A 14 -8.20 -24.88 -8.13
C SER A 14 -7.34 -26.04 -8.63
N ILE A 15 -6.09 -25.76 -9.02
CA ILE A 15 -5.14 -26.77 -9.49
C ILE A 15 -4.80 -27.76 -8.37
N LEU A 16 -4.55 -27.26 -7.16
CA LEU A 16 -4.28 -28.11 -6.01
C LEU A 16 -5.49 -29.01 -5.70
N ALA A 17 -6.71 -28.49 -5.83
CA ALA A 17 -7.95 -29.25 -5.62
C ALA A 17 -8.21 -30.33 -6.67
N GLU A 18 -7.85 -30.09 -7.93
CA GLU A 18 -8.04 -31.05 -9.02
C GLU A 18 -7.02 -32.20 -9.00
N HIS A 19 -5.79 -31.94 -8.56
CA HIS A 19 -4.68 -32.88 -8.68
C HIS A 19 -4.26 -33.57 -7.38
N LEU A 20 -4.74 -33.11 -6.22
CA LEU A 20 -4.38 -33.71 -4.93
C LEU A 20 -5.59 -34.41 -4.27
N PRO A 21 -5.38 -35.59 -3.68
CA PRO A 21 -6.40 -36.21 -2.84
C PRO A 21 -6.63 -35.36 -1.57
N ALA A 22 -7.87 -35.40 -1.05
CA ALA A 22 -8.36 -34.47 -0.02
C ALA A 22 -7.52 -34.47 1.28
N ASP A 23 -6.92 -35.60 1.63
CA ASP A 23 -6.06 -35.76 2.81
C ASP A 23 -4.69 -35.07 2.65
N VAL A 24 -4.13 -35.08 1.44
CA VAL A 24 -2.89 -34.38 1.09
C VAL A 24 -3.16 -32.89 0.91
N LEU A 25 -4.27 -32.53 0.27
CA LEU A 25 -4.71 -31.14 0.10
C LEU A 25 -4.89 -30.43 1.44
N ALA A 26 -5.47 -31.10 2.45
CA ALA A 26 -5.61 -30.53 3.79
C ALA A 26 -4.25 -30.21 4.43
N LYS A 27 -3.24 -31.08 4.25
CA LYS A 27 -1.87 -30.85 4.76
C LYS A 27 -1.17 -29.72 4.01
N VAL A 28 -1.32 -29.66 2.69
CA VAL A 28 -0.77 -28.60 1.86
C VAL A 28 -1.38 -27.25 2.21
N ASN A 29 -2.70 -27.17 2.32
CA ASN A 29 -3.40 -25.94 2.73
C ASN A 29 -3.01 -25.50 4.13
N LEU A 30 -2.86 -26.43 5.08
CA LEU A 30 -2.36 -26.10 6.42
C LEU A 30 -0.93 -25.52 6.39
N SER A 31 -0.06 -26.04 5.53
CA SER A 31 1.30 -25.54 5.38
C SER A 31 1.38 -24.19 4.67
N LEU A 32 0.55 -23.95 3.66
CA LEU A 32 0.56 -22.72 2.85
C LEU A 32 -0.19 -21.57 3.53
N ARG A 33 -1.39 -21.84 4.06
CA ARG A 33 -2.27 -20.81 4.66
C ARG A 33 -2.04 -20.64 6.16
N GLY A 34 -1.38 -21.60 6.80
CA GLY A 34 -1.14 -21.63 8.24
C GLY A 34 -2.34 -22.15 9.04
N PRO A 35 -2.15 -22.41 10.34
CA PRO A 35 -3.22 -22.88 11.22
C PRO A 35 -4.24 -21.78 11.50
N GLY A 36 -5.51 -22.04 11.19
CA GLY A 36 -6.63 -21.19 11.62
C GLY A 36 -7.35 -20.40 10.52
N SER A 37 -6.95 -20.52 9.25
CA SER A 37 -7.72 -20.01 8.11
C SER A 37 -8.88 -20.97 7.79
N ILE A 38 -10.12 -20.52 7.96
CA ILE A 38 -11.33 -21.29 7.67
C ILE A 38 -12.16 -20.51 6.66
N ASP A 39 -12.81 -21.20 5.73
CA ASP A 39 -13.72 -20.55 4.79
C ASP A 39 -14.92 -19.95 5.54
N LEU A 40 -15.17 -18.67 5.31
CA LEU A 40 -16.25 -17.93 5.93
C LEU A 40 -17.52 -18.06 5.07
N GLU A 41 -18.63 -18.43 5.71
CA GLU A 41 -19.93 -18.43 5.04
C GLU A 41 -20.37 -16.99 4.74
N LEU A 42 -20.38 -16.66 3.44
CA LEU A 42 -20.83 -15.37 2.94
C LEU A 42 -22.33 -15.36 2.60
N PRO A 43 -23.03 -14.23 2.73
CA PRO A 43 -24.45 -14.10 2.41
C PRO A 43 -24.76 -14.52 0.97
N ALA A 44 -25.86 -15.26 0.76
CA ALA A 44 -26.28 -15.71 -0.57
C ALA A 44 -26.50 -14.56 -1.56
N LYS A 45 -27.11 -13.47 -1.09
CA LYS A 45 -27.34 -12.24 -1.87
C LYS A 45 -26.04 -11.61 -2.38
N ALA A 46 -24.99 -11.63 -1.56
CA ALA A 46 -23.67 -11.11 -1.92
C ALA A 46 -23.03 -11.97 -3.03
N LYS A 47 -23.14 -13.31 -2.93
CA LYS A 47 -22.65 -14.25 -3.96
C LYS A 47 -23.39 -14.09 -5.29
N GLU A 48 -24.70 -13.89 -5.26
CA GLU A 48 -25.49 -13.64 -6.48
C GLU A 48 -25.11 -12.33 -7.15
N THR A 49 -24.93 -11.26 -6.36
CA THR A 49 -24.54 -9.95 -6.87
C THR A 49 -23.12 -9.96 -7.45
N ALA A 50 -22.19 -10.67 -6.81
CA ALA A 50 -20.83 -10.87 -7.33
C ALA A 50 -20.83 -11.62 -8.67
N LYS A 51 -21.62 -12.71 -8.77
CA LYS A 51 -21.80 -13.45 -10.03
C LYS A 51 -22.41 -12.59 -11.13
N LYS A 52 -23.45 -11.81 -10.81
CA LYS A 52 -24.11 -10.91 -11.77
C LYS A 52 -23.16 -9.85 -12.30
N ASN A 53 -22.32 -9.30 -11.43
CA ASN A 53 -21.35 -8.28 -11.77
C ASN A 53 -19.99 -8.86 -12.23
N ASN A 54 -19.88 -10.18 -12.38
CA ASN A 54 -18.68 -10.85 -12.88
C ASN A 54 -17.40 -10.49 -12.10
N PHE A 55 -17.40 -10.67 -10.78
CA PHE A 55 -16.18 -10.67 -9.97
C PHE A 55 -16.21 -11.81 -8.96
N ASP A 56 -15.02 -12.27 -8.56
CA ASP A 56 -14.88 -13.31 -7.55
C ASP A 56 -15.13 -12.75 -6.14
N LEU A 57 -15.72 -13.58 -5.28
CA LEU A 57 -16.04 -13.24 -3.90
C LEU A 57 -15.67 -14.42 -3.00
N GLN A 58 -14.58 -14.24 -2.25
CA GLN A 58 -14.07 -15.21 -1.30
C GLN A 58 -14.10 -14.63 0.12
N GLY A 59 -14.26 -15.49 1.12
CA GLY A 59 -14.36 -15.10 2.52
C GLY A 59 -13.57 -16.07 3.37
N TYR A 60 -12.72 -15.54 4.24
CA TYR A 60 -11.91 -16.33 5.15
C TYR A 60 -12.00 -15.76 6.56
N GLU A 61 -12.05 -16.65 7.55
CA GLU A 61 -12.00 -16.34 8.97
C GLU A 61 -10.65 -16.78 9.53
N ILE A 62 -9.99 -15.88 10.26
CA ILE A 62 -8.80 -16.22 11.06
C ILE A 62 -9.25 -16.35 12.50
N LYS A 63 -9.35 -17.60 13.00
CA LYS A 63 -9.74 -17.83 14.40
C LYS A 63 -8.56 -17.60 15.34
N VAL A 64 -8.77 -16.77 16.36
CA VAL A 64 -7.84 -16.65 17.48
C VAL A 64 -7.97 -17.88 18.36
N GLY A 65 -6.86 -18.56 18.66
CA GLY A 65 -6.85 -19.87 19.32
C GLY A 65 -7.43 -19.88 20.74
N GLN A 66 -7.21 -18.84 21.54
CA GLN A 66 -7.75 -18.77 22.90
C GLN A 66 -8.50 -17.47 23.14
N LYS A 67 -9.70 -17.58 23.71
CA LYS A 67 -10.50 -16.43 24.14
C LYS A 67 -9.83 -15.82 25.37
N GLU A 68 -9.38 -14.58 25.25
CA GLU A 68 -8.83 -13.82 26.37
C GLU A 68 -9.91 -13.64 27.45
N GLN A 69 -9.61 -13.96 28.71
CA GLN A 69 -10.57 -13.80 29.81
C GLN A 69 -10.76 -12.33 30.20
N SER A 70 -9.75 -11.49 29.97
CA SER A 70 -9.73 -10.10 30.40
C SER A 70 -10.36 -9.14 29.39
N ARG A 71 -10.57 -9.54 28.14
CA ARG A 71 -11.01 -8.63 27.07
C ARG A 71 -12.05 -9.29 26.15
N PRO A 72 -13.08 -8.54 25.72
CA PRO A 72 -14.01 -9.03 24.71
C PRO A 72 -13.32 -9.17 23.35
N SER A 73 -13.82 -10.10 22.53
CA SER A 73 -13.31 -10.32 21.17
C SER A 73 -13.52 -9.09 20.29
N ARG A 74 -12.48 -8.69 19.56
CA ARG A 74 -12.52 -7.58 18.59
C ARG A 74 -12.61 -8.16 17.18
N LEU A 75 -13.81 -8.59 16.81
CA LEU A 75 -14.08 -9.08 15.48
C LEU A 75 -14.13 -7.90 14.50
N VAL A 76 -13.32 -7.98 13.44
CA VAL A 76 -13.29 -7.00 12.35
C VAL A 76 -13.34 -7.76 11.05
N ARG A 77 -14.23 -7.36 10.14
CA ARG A 77 -14.31 -7.84 8.77
C ARG A 77 -13.56 -6.87 7.86
N ILE A 78 -12.59 -7.39 7.13
CA ILE A 78 -11.78 -6.61 6.19
C ILE A 78 -12.14 -7.06 4.78
N GLY A 79 -12.39 -6.11 3.88
CA GLY A 79 -12.61 -6.35 2.46
C GLY A 79 -11.42 -5.84 1.67
N ALA A 80 -10.74 -6.72 0.94
CA ALA A 80 -9.71 -6.33 -0.02
C ALA A 80 -10.32 -6.37 -1.43
N ILE A 81 -10.25 -5.24 -2.13
CA ILE A 81 -10.80 -5.08 -3.48
C ILE A 81 -9.66 -4.99 -4.48
N GLN A 82 -9.65 -5.91 -5.43
CA GLN A 82 -8.81 -5.89 -6.62
C GLN A 82 -9.69 -5.71 -7.86
N ASN A 83 -9.31 -4.84 -8.77
CA ASN A 83 -10.01 -4.63 -10.03
C ASN A 83 -9.03 -4.50 -11.21
N ALA A 84 -9.58 -4.56 -12.42
CA ALA A 84 -8.85 -4.26 -13.63
C ALA A 84 -9.34 -2.94 -14.25
N ILE A 85 -8.58 -2.43 -15.22
CA ILE A 85 -8.99 -1.29 -16.03
C ILE A 85 -10.26 -1.65 -16.84
N GLN A 86 -11.29 -0.82 -16.76
CA GLN A 86 -12.63 -1.10 -17.33
C GLN A 86 -12.86 -0.54 -18.74
N LYS A 87 -12.05 0.44 -19.15
CA LYS A 87 -12.12 1.08 -20.47
C LYS A 87 -10.74 1.09 -21.13
N PRO A 88 -10.65 1.13 -22.47
CA PRO A 88 -9.37 1.22 -23.15
C PRO A 88 -8.53 2.38 -22.65
N THR A 89 -7.22 2.19 -22.60
CA THR A 89 -6.25 3.19 -22.16
C THR A 89 -6.21 4.42 -23.07
N THR A 90 -6.80 4.33 -24.26
CA THR A 90 -6.96 5.44 -25.23
C THR A 90 -8.19 6.30 -24.99
N ALA A 91 -9.11 5.88 -24.11
CA ALA A 91 -10.28 6.68 -23.74
C ALA A 91 -9.88 7.90 -22.90
N SER A 92 -10.76 8.89 -22.74
CA SER A 92 -10.43 10.06 -21.92
C SER A 92 -10.18 9.67 -20.45
N VAL A 93 -9.34 10.43 -19.75
CA VAL A 93 -9.04 10.18 -18.32
C VAL A 93 -10.32 10.19 -17.47
N GLN A 94 -11.26 11.06 -17.81
CA GLN A 94 -12.55 11.14 -17.12
C GLN A 94 -13.36 9.85 -17.30
N GLU A 95 -13.55 9.37 -18.53
CA GLU A 95 -14.30 8.14 -18.79
C GLU A 95 -13.65 6.90 -18.15
N GLN A 96 -12.32 6.84 -18.14
CA GLN A 96 -11.60 5.75 -17.47
C GLN A 96 -11.80 5.77 -15.95
N ARG A 97 -11.70 6.96 -15.33
CA ARG A 97 -11.95 7.14 -13.90
C ARG A 97 -13.38 6.78 -13.55
N ASP A 98 -14.36 7.34 -14.26
CA ASP A 98 -15.77 7.11 -14.00
C ASP A 98 -16.12 5.62 -14.11
N ALA A 99 -15.56 4.92 -15.09
CA ALA A 99 -15.75 3.47 -15.24
C ALA A 99 -15.14 2.65 -14.10
N ILE A 100 -13.98 3.06 -13.56
CA ILE A 100 -13.39 2.41 -12.40
C ILE A 100 -14.19 2.71 -11.13
N HIS A 101 -14.66 3.95 -10.95
CA HIS A 101 -15.52 4.32 -9.84
C HIS A 101 -16.82 3.50 -9.84
N GLU A 102 -17.49 3.38 -10.98
CA GLU A 102 -18.70 2.55 -11.13
C GLU A 102 -18.41 1.07 -10.78
N ARG A 103 -17.25 0.57 -11.19
CA ARG A 103 -16.83 -0.79 -10.85
C ARG A 103 -16.61 -0.99 -9.35
N ILE A 104 -15.92 -0.05 -8.72
CA ILE A 104 -15.66 -0.09 -7.27
C ILE A 104 -16.95 0.05 -6.49
N ASP A 105 -17.89 0.89 -6.91
CA ASP A 105 -19.20 1.05 -6.27
C ASP A 105 -19.97 -0.28 -6.22
N GLN A 106 -19.94 -1.06 -7.30
CA GLN A 106 -20.53 -2.40 -7.33
C GLN A 106 -19.87 -3.36 -6.33
N MET A 107 -18.54 -3.31 -6.21
CA MET A 107 -17.78 -4.14 -5.27
C MET A 107 -18.00 -3.71 -3.81
N LEU A 108 -18.10 -2.40 -3.57
CA LEU A 108 -18.41 -1.82 -2.26
C LEU A 108 -19.81 -2.19 -1.80
N ALA A 109 -20.79 -2.23 -2.71
CA ALA A 109 -22.14 -2.70 -2.39
C ALA A 109 -22.13 -4.15 -1.88
N VAL A 110 -21.34 -5.03 -2.51
CA VAL A 110 -21.17 -6.42 -2.06
C VAL A 110 -20.39 -6.51 -0.74
N ALA A 111 -19.34 -5.71 -0.57
CA ALA A 111 -18.60 -5.63 0.71
C ALA A 111 -19.52 -5.19 1.86
N HIS A 112 -20.42 -4.25 1.60
CA HIS A 112 -21.45 -3.82 2.56
C HIS A 112 -22.40 -4.96 2.92
N GLU A 113 -22.90 -5.72 1.94
CA GLU A 113 -23.74 -6.90 2.19
C GLU A 113 -23.01 -7.97 3.02
N CYS A 114 -21.69 -8.11 2.86
CA CYS A 114 -20.83 -8.98 3.66
C CYS A 114 -20.49 -8.43 5.06
N GLN A 115 -21.02 -7.27 5.43
CA GLN A 115 -20.79 -6.57 6.70
C GLN A 115 -19.32 -6.21 6.95
N VAL A 116 -18.58 -5.89 5.88
CA VAL A 116 -17.18 -5.44 5.99
C VAL A 116 -17.11 -4.12 6.78
N ASN A 117 -16.17 -4.06 7.73
CA ASN A 117 -15.92 -2.86 8.55
C ASN A 117 -14.88 -1.94 7.93
N VAL A 118 -13.85 -2.52 7.31
CA VAL A 118 -12.73 -1.79 6.69
C VAL A 118 -12.52 -2.32 5.29
N VAL A 119 -12.54 -1.43 4.29
CA VAL A 119 -12.25 -1.79 2.90
C VAL A 119 -10.91 -1.20 2.48
N CYS A 120 -10.08 -2.01 1.84
CA CYS A 120 -8.84 -1.60 1.19
C CYS A 120 -8.94 -1.84 -0.32
N MET A 121 -8.40 -0.91 -1.11
CA MET A 121 -8.33 -0.99 -2.58
C MET A 121 -6.87 -1.09 -3.01
N GLN A 122 -6.64 -1.63 -4.21
CA GLN A 122 -5.29 -1.69 -4.80
C GLN A 122 -4.64 -0.30 -4.96
N GLU A 123 -3.31 -0.26 -5.02
CA GLU A 123 -2.59 0.99 -5.27
C GLU A 123 -3.04 1.62 -6.59
N ALA A 124 -3.08 2.97 -6.62
CA ALA A 124 -3.45 3.74 -7.80
C ALA A 124 -4.79 3.29 -8.43
N TRP A 125 -5.73 2.77 -7.63
CA TRP A 125 -6.97 2.18 -8.13
C TRP A 125 -7.79 3.12 -9.03
N ASN A 126 -7.70 4.45 -8.87
CA ASN A 126 -8.37 5.45 -9.70
C ASN A 126 -7.49 6.07 -10.80
N LYS A 127 -6.25 5.58 -10.95
CA LYS A 127 -5.25 6.15 -11.85
C LYS A 127 -4.71 5.07 -12.76
N MET A 128 -4.94 5.25 -14.07
CA MET A 128 -4.10 4.58 -15.04
C MET A 128 -2.67 5.09 -14.86
N ALA A 129 -1.71 4.19 -14.69
CA ALA A 129 -0.30 4.53 -14.73
C ALA A 129 0.03 5.09 -16.12
N ALA A 130 -0.21 6.38 -16.30
CA ALA A 130 0.63 7.17 -17.17
C ALA A 130 2.01 7.05 -16.55
N CYS A 131 2.88 6.26 -17.18
CA CYS A 131 4.27 6.64 -17.27
C CYS A 131 4.25 8.03 -17.89
N LEU A 132 4.13 9.07 -17.06
CA LEU A 132 4.33 10.43 -17.50
C LEU A 132 5.81 10.49 -17.82
N ASP A 133 6.14 10.51 -19.11
CA ASP A 133 7.50 10.84 -19.58
C ASP A 133 7.89 12.29 -19.22
N GLU A 134 6.95 13.07 -18.69
CA GLU A 134 7.24 14.32 -18.01
C GLU A 134 7.57 14.05 -16.54
N LYS A 135 8.87 14.07 -16.25
CA LYS A 135 9.38 14.20 -14.89
C LYS A 135 8.88 15.52 -14.29
N PHE A 136 7.81 15.45 -13.53
CA PHE A 136 7.46 16.52 -12.60
C PHE A 136 8.24 16.29 -11.31
N GLU A 137 9.23 17.15 -11.02
CA GLU A 137 10.11 17.00 -9.86
C GLU A 137 9.34 17.05 -8.53
N SER A 138 8.37 17.96 -8.39
CA SER A 138 7.44 17.97 -7.27
C SER A 138 6.15 18.72 -7.58
N LEU A 139 5.01 18.28 -7.04
CA LEU A 139 3.75 19.03 -7.11
C LEU A 139 3.86 20.37 -6.37
N GLU A 140 4.66 20.42 -5.30
CA GLU A 140 4.84 21.63 -4.47
C GLU A 140 5.52 22.76 -5.22
N SER A 141 6.61 22.47 -5.95
CA SER A 141 7.34 23.47 -6.74
C SER A 141 6.46 24.04 -7.84
N ILE A 142 5.71 23.20 -8.55
CA ILE A 142 4.82 23.63 -9.63
C ILE A 142 3.72 24.55 -9.09
N LEU A 143 3.09 24.16 -7.97
CA LEU A 143 2.07 24.99 -7.35
C LEU A 143 2.66 26.33 -6.88
N ALA A 144 3.86 26.33 -6.29
CA ALA A 144 4.52 27.54 -5.85
C ALA A 144 4.93 28.48 -6.99
N GLU A 145 5.31 27.94 -8.15
CA GLU A 145 5.68 28.72 -9.34
C GLU A 145 4.47 29.36 -10.02
N HIS A 146 3.32 28.68 -10.02
CA HIS A 146 2.18 29.05 -10.87
C HIS A 146 1.03 29.71 -10.11
N LEU A 147 1.01 29.63 -8.77
CA LEU A 147 -0.05 30.23 -7.94
C LEU A 147 0.49 31.41 -7.11
N PRO A 148 -0.27 32.51 -7.01
CA PRO A 148 0.04 33.57 -6.06
C PRO A 148 -0.09 33.05 -4.62
N ALA A 149 0.70 33.63 -3.70
CA ALA A 149 0.90 33.10 -2.34
C ALA A 149 -0.39 32.96 -1.52
N ASP A 150 -1.37 33.83 -1.75
CA ASP A 150 -2.67 33.83 -1.08
C ASP A 150 -3.56 32.66 -1.52
N VAL A 151 -3.52 32.31 -2.81
CA VAL A 151 -4.24 31.15 -3.36
C VAL A 151 -3.51 29.86 -3.00
N LEU A 152 -2.17 29.85 -3.08
CA LEU A 152 -1.35 28.72 -2.68
C LEU A 152 -1.62 28.29 -1.23
N ALA A 153 -1.75 29.25 -0.30
CA ALA A 153 -2.09 28.96 1.08
C ALA A 153 -3.46 28.27 1.24
N LYS A 154 -4.48 28.70 0.49
CA LYS A 154 -5.82 28.08 0.50
C LYS A 154 -5.81 26.68 -0.12
N VAL A 155 -5.06 26.50 -1.21
CA VAL A 155 -4.89 25.21 -1.87
C VAL A 155 -4.15 24.24 -0.96
N ASN A 156 -3.04 24.66 -0.35
CA ASN A 156 -2.30 23.84 0.60
C ASN A 156 -3.13 23.47 1.83
N LEU A 157 -3.93 24.41 2.36
CA LEU A 157 -4.86 24.12 3.46
C LEU A 157 -5.91 23.07 3.05
N SER A 158 -6.41 23.13 1.82
CA SER A 158 -7.42 22.19 1.32
C SER A 158 -6.84 20.80 1.03
N LEU A 159 -5.62 20.74 0.49
CA LEU A 159 -4.96 19.49 0.11
C LEU A 159 -4.32 18.76 1.30
N ARG A 160 -3.68 19.51 2.22
CA ARG A 160 -2.87 18.94 3.32
C ARG A 160 -3.54 19.05 4.68
N GLY A 161 -4.59 19.85 4.80
CA GLY A 161 -5.23 20.18 6.07
C GLY A 161 -4.40 21.17 6.91
N PRO A 162 -4.97 21.66 8.02
CA PRO A 162 -4.27 22.55 8.94
C PRO A 162 -3.30 21.74 9.81
N GLY A 163 -2.01 21.69 9.47
CA GLY A 163 -1.04 21.08 10.39
C GLY A 163 0.34 20.69 9.88
N SER A 164 0.63 20.73 8.58
CA SER A 164 2.00 20.47 8.09
C SER A 164 2.86 21.73 8.26
N ILE A 165 3.77 21.72 9.23
CA ILE A 165 4.77 22.78 9.42
C ILE A 165 6.12 22.21 8.99
N ASP A 166 6.92 22.99 8.26
CA ASP A 166 8.28 22.56 7.91
C ASP A 166 9.13 22.42 9.17
N LEU A 167 9.74 21.25 9.35
CA LEU A 167 10.63 20.96 10.46
C LEU A 167 12.06 21.38 10.09
N GLU A 168 12.70 22.15 10.96
CA GLU A 168 14.10 22.49 10.81
C GLU A 168 14.99 21.26 11.03
N LEU A 169 15.56 20.75 9.93
CA LEU A 169 16.49 19.63 9.95
C LEU A 169 17.94 20.09 10.15
N PRO A 170 18.79 19.28 10.82
CA PRO A 170 20.21 19.60 11.03
C PRO A 170 20.97 19.89 9.73
N ALA A 171 21.85 20.89 9.74
CA ALA A 171 22.63 21.27 8.55
C ALA A 171 23.51 20.12 8.02
N LYS A 172 24.13 19.36 8.94
CA LYS A 172 24.95 18.19 8.61
C LYS A 172 24.17 17.10 7.85
N ALA A 173 22.91 16.89 8.23
CA ALA A 173 22.02 15.93 7.57
C ALA A 173 21.69 16.40 6.14
N LYS A 174 21.41 17.70 5.96
CA LYS A 174 21.16 18.30 4.63
C LYS A 174 22.38 18.22 3.72
N GLU A 175 23.58 18.44 4.24
CA GLU A 175 24.84 18.32 3.49
C GLU A 175 25.10 16.88 3.05
N THR A 176 24.88 15.92 3.95
CA THR A 176 25.07 14.49 3.67
C THR A 176 24.05 13.98 2.64
N ALA A 177 22.79 14.42 2.73
CA ALA A 177 21.75 14.13 1.74
C ALA A 177 22.12 14.66 0.35
N LYS A 178 22.59 15.92 0.27
CA LYS A 178 23.09 16.51 -0.99
C LYS A 178 24.28 15.74 -1.56
N LYS A 179 25.25 15.37 -0.72
CA LYS A 179 26.43 14.60 -1.15
C LYS A 179 26.05 13.24 -1.73
N ASN A 180 25.09 12.58 -1.10
CA ASN A 180 24.62 11.26 -1.51
C ASN A 180 23.47 11.33 -2.53
N ASN A 181 23.10 12.51 -3.03
CA ASN A 181 22.08 12.70 -4.06
C ASN A 181 20.72 12.05 -3.70
N PHE A 182 20.16 12.42 -2.55
CA PHE A 182 18.76 12.13 -2.23
C PHE A 182 18.10 13.31 -1.53
N ASP A 183 16.77 13.39 -1.67
CA ASP A 183 15.99 14.45 -1.06
C ASP A 183 15.77 14.19 0.43
N LEU A 184 15.82 15.28 1.21
CA LEU A 184 15.59 15.25 2.65
C LEU A 184 14.61 16.37 3.01
N GLN A 185 13.41 15.96 3.40
CA GLN A 185 12.34 16.84 3.85
C GLN A 185 11.88 16.46 5.26
N GLY A 186 11.43 17.44 6.02
CA GLY A 186 11.00 17.25 7.39
C GLY A 186 9.73 18.05 7.65
N TYR A 187 8.73 17.40 8.23
CA TYR A 187 7.47 18.02 8.58
C TYR A 187 7.13 17.71 10.05
N GLU A 188 6.58 18.71 10.74
CA GLU A 188 6.08 18.60 12.10
C GLU A 188 4.55 18.62 12.05
N ILE A 189 3.92 17.60 12.65
CA ILE A 189 2.49 17.56 12.89
C ILE A 189 2.26 17.96 14.35
N LYS A 190 1.80 19.18 14.59
CA LYS A 190 1.47 19.64 15.94
C LYS A 190 0.08 19.19 16.35
N VAL A 191 -0.02 18.58 17.54
CA VAL A 191 -1.30 18.35 18.20
C VAL A 191 -1.81 19.69 18.74
N GLY A 192 -3.04 20.07 18.38
CA GLY A 192 -3.59 21.40 18.63
C GLY A 192 -3.74 21.79 20.11
N GLN A 193 -3.98 20.82 21.00
CA GLN A 193 -4.12 21.09 22.44
C GLN A 193 -3.22 20.15 23.25
N LYS A 194 -2.44 20.73 24.18
CA LYS A 194 -1.69 19.94 25.17
C LYS A 194 -2.69 19.30 26.13
N GLU A 195 -2.68 17.97 26.19
CA GLU A 195 -3.45 17.24 27.20
C GLU A 195 -2.90 17.57 28.60
N GLN A 196 -3.78 17.92 29.55
CA GLN A 196 -3.36 18.22 30.93
C GLN A 196 -2.93 16.95 31.69
N SER A 197 -3.45 15.79 31.30
CA SER A 197 -3.26 14.52 32.01
C SER A 197 -2.05 13.71 31.56
N ARG A 198 -1.42 14.05 30.43
CA ARG A 198 -0.36 13.22 29.81
C ARG A 198 0.76 14.09 29.25
N PRO A 199 2.03 13.69 29.41
CA PRO A 199 3.14 14.36 28.74
C PRO A 199 3.08 14.11 27.23
N SER A 200 3.59 15.06 26.44
CA SER A 200 3.69 14.92 24.98
C SER A 200 4.55 13.72 24.60
N ARG A 201 4.00 12.81 23.79
CA ARG A 201 4.76 11.70 23.21
C ARG A 201 5.25 12.08 21.82
N LEU A 202 6.41 12.73 21.78
CA LEU A 202 7.06 13.10 20.51
C LEU A 202 7.76 11.89 19.91
N VAL A 203 7.49 11.63 18.64
CA VAL A 203 8.13 10.56 17.86
C VAL A 203 8.54 11.16 16.52
N ARG A 204 9.79 10.97 16.12
CA ARG A 204 10.29 11.27 14.79
C ARG A 204 10.23 10.00 13.94
N ILE A 205 9.54 10.08 12.81
CA ILE A 205 9.37 8.98 11.88
C ILE A 205 10.12 9.33 10.60
N GLY A 206 10.93 8.40 10.09
CA GLY A 206 11.61 8.52 8.80
C GLY A 206 11.03 7.51 7.83
N ALA A 207 10.58 7.98 6.66
CA ALA A 207 10.19 7.12 5.56
C ALA A 207 11.30 7.19 4.50
N ILE A 208 11.82 6.02 4.09
CA ILE A 208 12.88 5.92 3.09
C ILE A 208 12.29 5.34 1.81
N GLN A 209 12.40 6.11 0.73
CA GLN A 209 12.12 5.68 -0.63
C GLN A 209 13.44 5.69 -1.42
N ASN A 210 13.71 4.65 -2.20
CA ASN A 210 14.89 4.56 -3.05
C ASN A 210 14.59 3.86 -4.38
N ALA A 211 15.54 3.95 -5.30
CA ALA A 211 15.51 3.22 -6.56
C ALA A 211 16.58 2.12 -6.56
N ILE A 212 16.41 1.14 -7.46
CA ILE A 212 17.40 0.09 -7.70
C ILE A 212 18.70 0.74 -8.22
N GLN A 213 19.84 0.38 -7.62
CA GLN A 213 21.14 1.01 -7.90
C GLN A 213 21.94 0.34 -9.02
N LYS A 214 21.60 -0.90 -9.37
CA LYS A 214 22.26 -1.70 -10.41
C LYS A 214 21.25 -2.15 -11.46
N PRO A 215 21.69 -2.43 -12.70
CA PRO A 215 20.82 -2.99 -13.72
C PRO A 215 20.19 -4.31 -13.23
N THR A 216 18.95 -4.56 -13.65
CA THR A 216 18.22 -5.80 -13.32
C THR A 216 18.88 -7.07 -13.89
N THR A 217 19.86 -6.92 -14.78
CA THR A 217 20.69 -8.01 -15.33
C THR A 217 21.90 -8.39 -14.48
N ALA A 218 22.23 -7.61 -13.45
CA ALA A 218 23.30 -7.93 -12.50
C ALA A 218 22.93 -9.13 -11.61
N SER A 219 23.90 -9.71 -10.91
CA SER A 219 23.61 -10.80 -9.98
C SER A 219 22.74 -10.31 -8.82
N VAL A 220 21.87 -11.18 -8.33
CA VAL A 220 20.99 -10.90 -7.19
C VAL A 220 21.78 -10.38 -5.98
N GLN A 221 22.94 -10.97 -5.72
CA GLN A 221 23.78 -10.58 -4.59
C GLN A 221 24.33 -9.16 -4.75
N GLU A 222 24.84 -8.81 -5.93
CA GLU A 222 25.32 -7.44 -6.21
C GLU A 222 24.20 -6.40 -6.17
N GLN A 223 22.99 -6.76 -6.59
CA GLN A 223 21.82 -5.89 -6.49
C GLN A 223 21.44 -5.62 -5.03
N ARG A 224 21.38 -6.68 -4.20
CA ARG A 224 21.10 -6.55 -2.77
C ARG A 224 22.16 -5.71 -2.06
N ASP A 225 23.44 -6.03 -2.26
CA ASP A 225 24.54 -5.33 -1.60
C ASP A 225 24.54 -3.83 -1.95
N ALA A 226 24.27 -3.47 -3.20
CA ALA A 226 24.16 -2.08 -3.63
C ALA A 226 22.97 -1.35 -3.00
N ILE A 227 21.85 -2.03 -2.78
CA ILE A 227 20.70 -1.44 -2.10
C ILE A 227 20.96 -1.30 -0.60
N HIS A 228 21.62 -2.27 0.03
CA HIS A 228 22.05 -2.19 1.43
C HIS A 228 22.97 -0.98 1.66
N GLU A 229 24.01 -0.80 0.84
CA GLU A 229 24.91 0.34 0.93
C GLU A 229 24.16 1.68 0.79
N ARG A 230 23.18 1.73 -0.13
CA ARG A 230 22.34 2.91 -0.32
C ARG A 230 21.50 3.23 0.90
N ILE A 231 20.90 2.21 1.51
CA ILE A 231 20.04 2.36 2.68
C ILE A 231 20.87 2.74 3.90
N ASP A 232 22.07 2.20 4.07
CA ASP A 232 22.97 2.58 5.16
C ASP A 232 23.30 4.08 5.13
N GLN A 233 23.51 4.65 3.94
CA GLN A 233 23.71 6.09 3.77
C GLN A 233 22.47 6.90 4.21
N MET A 234 21.27 6.42 3.87
CA MET A 234 20.01 7.08 4.24
C MET A 234 19.70 6.93 5.74
N LEU A 235 20.01 5.77 6.32
CA LEU A 235 19.89 5.50 7.74
C LEU A 235 20.84 6.36 8.57
N ALA A 236 22.07 6.61 8.09
CA ALA A 236 22.99 7.53 8.73
C ALA A 236 22.40 8.95 8.83
N VAL A 237 21.74 9.43 7.76
CA VAL A 237 21.07 10.74 7.76
C VAL A 237 19.82 10.74 8.65
N ALA A 238 19.04 9.66 8.66
CA ALA A 238 17.91 9.50 9.57
C ALA A 238 18.35 9.53 11.05
N HIS A 239 19.49 8.91 11.35
CA HIS A 239 20.10 8.95 12.67
C HIS A 239 20.52 10.37 13.07
N GLU A 240 21.16 11.13 12.16
CA GLU A 240 21.49 12.55 12.40
C GLU A 240 20.24 13.40 12.64
N CYS A 241 19.11 13.06 11.99
CA CYS A 241 17.82 13.69 12.21
C CYS A 241 17.10 13.22 13.49
N GLN A 242 17.71 12.36 14.31
CA GLN A 242 17.15 11.79 15.54
C GLN A 242 15.84 11.03 15.30
N VAL A 243 15.70 10.38 14.15
CA VAL A 243 14.53 9.55 13.84
C VAL A 243 14.45 8.38 14.81
N ASN A 244 13.27 8.15 15.39
CA ASN A 244 13.00 7.06 16.33
C ASN A 244 12.55 5.78 15.61
N VAL A 245 11.79 5.92 14.53
CA VAL A 245 11.25 4.81 13.75
C VAL A 245 11.52 5.07 12.28
N VAL A 246 12.21 4.15 11.62
CA VAL A 246 12.45 4.19 10.18
C VAL A 246 11.61 3.13 9.50
N CYS A 247 10.95 3.48 8.40
CA CYS A 247 10.23 2.57 7.54
C CYS A 247 10.82 2.64 6.12
N MET A 248 10.94 1.49 5.47
CA MET A 248 11.46 1.34 4.11
C MET A 248 10.32 0.94 3.18
N GLN A 249 10.48 1.18 1.88
CA GLN A 249 9.53 0.72 0.87
C GLN A 249 9.41 -0.82 0.82
N GLU A 250 8.30 -1.32 0.29
CA GLU A 250 8.06 -2.75 0.10
C GLU A 250 9.11 -3.39 -0.83
N ALA A 251 9.43 -4.67 -0.60
CA ALA A 251 10.40 -5.44 -1.38
C ALA A 251 11.77 -4.75 -1.57
N TRP A 252 12.19 -3.93 -0.60
CA TRP A 252 13.41 -3.12 -0.73
C TRP A 252 14.68 -3.95 -0.95
N SER A 253 14.70 -5.23 -0.56
CA SER A 253 15.83 -6.16 -0.78
C SER A 253 15.41 -7.49 -1.44
N GLU A 254 14.15 -7.63 -1.87
CA GLU A 254 13.64 -8.88 -2.44
C GLU A 254 13.83 -8.88 -3.96
N TYR A 255 15.06 -9.18 -4.37
CA TYR A 255 15.42 -9.60 -5.73
C TYR A 255 16.34 -10.81 -5.64
#